data_AF-A0A0S1SFX3-F1
#
_entry.id   AF-A0A0S1SFX3-F1
#
_cell.length_a   1.000
_cell.length_b   1.000
_cell.length_c   1.000
_cell.angle_alpha   90.00
_cell.angle_beta   90.00
_cell.angle_gamma   90.00
#
_symmetry.space_group_name_H-M   'P 1'
#
loop_
_entity.id
_entity.type
_entity.pdbx_description
1 polymer ?
#
loop_
_entity_poly.entity_id
_entity_poly.type
_entity_poly.pdbx_seq_one_letter_code
_entity_poly.pdbx_strand_id
1 'polypeptide(L)'
;MEGTHTCRPIVILDFGGQYAHLIARRVRSLGAFSEIRDPATPAKELKAAAGIILSGGPQSVYDKASPAADPKIFSLGIPVLGICYGLQWMTKTLGGTVTPGKVKEYGHTEIRPVSGGGLLLKDIGERCTVWMSHGDEASGLPEGFAVTATSDACAHAAFEDPRRKFFAVQFHPEVAHTEHGTEILRRFVELCHATPWSVEGYAQRIGDEILEQVKDRRVFMLVSGGVDSTVAFVLLNQVLGAHRVQGLLVDTGLMRKNEIAEIRSAFERLGVTNLRVDDASAEFFQKLQGVMDPEEKRRVIGDTFLSVQKRVSEDLGLTSARGWMLGQGTIYPDTIETKGTKHADHIKTHHNRVPAIQEMLKKGLVIEPLKELYKDEVRALGEELGLPHEFVWRHPFPGPGLGVRILCAEKPDAFSVDDVGIKRWAGAWTVLPVKSVGVQGDGRTYRHALALFSEQPCVLTEQMWRLATEIPNRRREFNRVLLCTSSSGPRPFVFTPGAITRERADLLREADAIVTEEMRRTGLYEAIWQFPVVLLPFGEKLGGQSIVLRPVESQEAMTARAASLPAEVLEHMTKRIMELPGIDFVFFDLTSKPPATIEWE
;
A
#
# COMPACT_ATOMS: atom_id res chain seq x y z
N MET A 1 32.24 -23.48 -22.05
CA MET A 1 32.67 -23.53 -20.63
C MET A 1 32.86 -22.10 -20.21
N GLU A 2 32.24 -21.55 -19.18
CA GLU A 2 31.27 -21.97 -18.17
C GLU A 2 30.89 -20.65 -17.51
N GLY A 3 29.61 -20.42 -17.23
CA GLY A 3 29.18 -19.17 -16.64
C GLY A 3 27.68 -19.02 -16.59
N THR A 4 26.95 -20.06 -16.19
CA THR A 4 25.68 -19.82 -15.54
C THR A 4 26.01 -18.97 -14.32
N HIS A 5 25.78 -17.66 -14.38
CA HIS A 5 25.86 -16.79 -13.21
C HIS A 5 24.84 -17.34 -12.20
N THR A 6 25.30 -18.19 -11.29
CA THR A 6 24.47 -18.73 -10.23
C THR A 6 24.04 -17.55 -9.37
N CYS A 7 22.76 -17.22 -9.43
CA CYS A 7 22.17 -16.16 -8.61
C CYS A 7 22.47 -16.44 -7.14
N ARG A 8 23.08 -15.46 -6.45
CA ARG A 8 23.45 -15.50 -5.03
C ARG A 8 22.64 -14.44 -4.28
N PRO A 9 21.43 -14.75 -3.81
CA PRO A 9 20.58 -13.79 -3.10
C PRO A 9 21.07 -13.54 -1.67
N ILE A 10 20.67 -12.40 -1.10
CA ILE A 10 20.56 -12.27 0.36
C ILE A 10 19.21 -12.87 0.77
N VAL A 11 19.25 -13.88 1.64
CA VAL A 11 18.05 -14.60 2.08
C VAL A 11 17.56 -14.03 3.41
N ILE A 12 16.30 -13.62 3.46
CA ILE A 12 15.62 -13.20 4.69
C ILE A 12 14.82 -14.39 5.21
N LEU A 13 15.17 -14.89 6.40
CA LEU A 13 14.39 -15.89 7.13
C LEU A 13 13.36 -15.17 8.01
N ASP A 14 12.08 -15.36 7.68
CA ASP A 14 10.96 -14.64 8.32
C ASP A 14 10.43 -15.36 9.57
N PHE A 15 10.86 -14.91 10.74
CA PHE A 15 10.40 -15.40 12.05
C PHE A 15 8.99 -14.90 12.45
N GLY A 16 8.19 -14.42 11.50
CA GLY A 16 6.81 -13.97 11.73
C GLY A 16 6.72 -12.52 12.22
N GLY A 17 7.75 -11.72 11.96
CA GLY A 17 7.75 -10.28 12.25
C GLY A 17 7.06 -9.49 11.14
N GLN A 18 6.54 -8.31 11.48
CA GLN A 18 5.86 -7.42 10.51
C GLN A 18 6.81 -6.88 9.42
N TYR A 19 8.14 -6.98 9.62
CA TYR A 19 9.13 -6.24 8.85
C TYR A 19 9.96 -7.07 7.87
N ALA A 20 9.78 -8.39 7.75
CA ALA A 20 10.56 -9.21 6.82
C ALA A 20 10.49 -8.70 5.37
N HIS A 21 9.32 -8.25 4.93
CA HIS A 21 9.12 -7.62 3.63
C HIS A 21 9.84 -6.29 3.48
N LEU A 22 9.84 -5.49 4.54
CA LEU A 22 10.53 -4.21 4.55
C LEU A 22 12.05 -4.42 4.47
N ILE A 23 12.60 -5.39 5.19
CA ILE A 23 14.01 -5.79 5.09
C ILE A 23 14.35 -6.17 3.65
N ALA A 24 13.59 -7.08 3.04
CA ALA A 24 13.84 -7.54 1.67
C ALA A 24 13.82 -6.37 0.66
N ARG A 25 12.86 -5.46 0.82
CA ARG A 25 12.76 -4.23 0.01
C ARG A 25 13.94 -3.29 0.21
N ARG A 26 14.39 -3.08 1.46
CA ARG A 26 15.57 -2.25 1.76
C ARG A 26 16.83 -2.83 1.11
N VAL A 27 17.04 -4.14 1.20
CA VAL A 27 18.16 -4.82 0.54
C VAL A 27 18.16 -4.59 -0.98
N ARG A 28 16.99 -4.69 -1.63
CA ARG A 28 16.85 -4.42 -3.07
C ARG A 28 17.09 -2.97 -3.43
N SER A 29 16.60 -2.03 -2.62
CA SER A 29 16.87 -0.60 -2.81
C SER A 29 18.36 -0.24 -2.71
N LEU A 30 19.15 -1.10 -2.08
CA LEU A 30 20.60 -1.00 -1.95
C LEU A 30 21.35 -1.73 -3.07
N GLY A 31 20.64 -2.21 -4.10
CA GLY A 31 21.22 -2.82 -5.30
C GLY A 31 21.58 -4.30 -5.16
N ALA A 32 21.05 -5.01 -4.16
CA ALA A 32 21.29 -6.44 -3.97
C ALA A 32 20.00 -7.27 -4.10
N PHE A 33 20.09 -8.38 -4.82
CA PHE A 33 18.96 -9.30 -4.96
C PHE A 33 18.64 -9.97 -3.62
N SER A 34 17.36 -10.01 -3.28
CA SER A 34 16.88 -10.58 -2.03
C SER A 34 15.66 -11.48 -2.24
N GLU A 35 15.57 -12.51 -1.40
CA GLU A 35 14.43 -13.42 -1.33
C GLU A 35 14.02 -13.66 0.13
N ILE A 36 12.74 -13.94 0.36
CA ILE A 36 12.22 -14.32 1.67
C ILE A 36 11.97 -15.83 1.67
N ARG A 37 12.39 -16.50 2.73
CA ARG A 37 12.24 -17.95 2.92
C ARG A 37 11.66 -18.24 4.31
N ASP A 38 11.04 -19.41 4.42
CA ASP A 38 10.57 -19.92 5.71
C ASP A 38 11.77 -20.15 6.64
N PRO A 39 11.70 -19.81 7.93
CA PRO A 39 12.78 -20.06 8.88
C PRO A 39 13.27 -21.51 8.86
N ALA A 40 12.36 -22.48 8.73
CA ALA A 40 12.68 -23.91 8.71
C ALA A 40 13.36 -24.38 7.42
N THR A 41 13.64 -23.47 6.47
CA THR A 41 14.37 -23.80 5.24
C THR A 41 15.72 -24.45 5.60
N PRO A 42 15.99 -25.68 5.14
CA PRO A 42 17.22 -26.39 5.48
C PRO A 42 18.48 -25.65 5.01
N ALA A 43 19.53 -25.63 5.83
CA ALA A 43 20.78 -24.91 5.50
C ALA A 43 21.42 -25.40 4.19
N LYS A 44 21.17 -26.65 3.78
CA LYS A 44 21.63 -27.21 2.49
C LYS A 44 21.08 -26.46 1.28
N GLU A 45 19.87 -25.90 1.39
CA GLU A 45 19.20 -25.14 0.32
C GLU A 45 19.68 -23.68 0.28
N LEU A 46 20.27 -23.20 1.37
CA LEU A 46 20.79 -21.84 1.52
C LEU A 46 22.28 -21.71 1.16
N LYS A 47 22.93 -22.79 0.69
CA LYS A 47 24.36 -22.79 0.34
C LYS A 47 24.74 -21.78 -0.74
N ALA A 48 23.82 -21.48 -1.66
CA ALA A 48 24.04 -20.53 -2.74
C ALA A 48 23.89 -19.06 -2.30
N ALA A 49 23.35 -18.81 -1.10
CA ALA A 49 23.13 -17.45 -0.60
C ALA A 49 24.45 -16.66 -0.49
N ALA A 50 24.35 -15.36 -0.70
CA ALA A 50 25.42 -14.40 -0.47
C ALA A 50 25.50 -14.00 1.00
N GLY A 51 24.36 -13.97 1.70
CA GLY A 51 24.24 -13.72 3.12
C GLY A 51 22.82 -14.03 3.60
N ILE A 52 22.64 -14.07 4.93
CA ILE A 52 21.36 -14.38 5.57
C ILE A 52 20.99 -13.26 6.54
N ILE A 53 19.72 -12.83 6.52
CA ILE A 53 19.13 -11.94 7.53
C ILE A 53 18.06 -12.73 8.28
N LEU A 54 18.20 -12.79 9.60
CA LEU A 54 17.24 -13.38 10.53
C LEU A 54 16.32 -12.24 11.02
N SER A 55 15.06 -12.25 10.60
CA SER A 55 14.13 -11.15 10.92
C SER A 55 13.77 -11.10 12.42
N GLY A 56 13.10 -10.02 12.81
CA GLY A 56 12.38 -9.96 14.08
C GLY A 56 11.17 -10.90 14.13
N GLY A 57 10.57 -11.00 15.32
CA GLY A 57 9.40 -11.82 15.61
C GLY A 57 8.80 -11.42 16.96
N PRO A 58 7.48 -11.59 17.18
CA PRO A 58 6.80 -11.11 18.39
C PRO A 58 6.95 -12.04 19.61
N GLN A 59 7.57 -13.21 19.44
CA GLN A 59 7.58 -14.30 20.43
C GLN A 59 8.89 -14.33 21.21
N SER A 60 8.92 -15.03 22.35
CA SER A 60 10.17 -15.29 23.07
C SER A 60 10.90 -16.48 22.45
N VAL A 61 12.23 -16.44 22.36
CA VAL A 61 13.04 -17.58 21.86
C VAL A 61 12.92 -18.85 22.71
N TYR A 62 12.33 -18.78 23.90
CA TYR A 62 12.08 -19.93 24.78
C TYR A 62 10.70 -20.55 24.61
N ASP A 63 9.78 -19.90 23.89
CA ASP A 63 8.46 -20.46 23.65
C ASP A 63 8.56 -21.69 22.75
N LYS A 64 7.88 -22.79 23.11
CA LYS A 64 7.92 -24.05 22.36
C LYS A 64 7.39 -23.93 20.93
N ALA A 65 6.51 -22.96 20.70
CA ALA A 65 5.91 -22.70 19.39
C ALA A 65 6.75 -21.74 18.53
N SER A 66 7.91 -21.30 19.03
CA SER A 66 8.65 -20.27 18.33
C SER A 66 9.37 -20.74 17.09
N PRO A 67 9.35 -19.92 16.02
CA PRO A 67 10.02 -20.26 14.79
C PRO A 67 11.53 -20.35 15.02
N ALA A 68 12.13 -21.39 14.47
CA ALA A 68 13.56 -21.64 14.57
C ALA A 68 14.11 -21.96 13.19
N ALA A 69 15.30 -21.45 12.89
CA ALA A 69 16.00 -21.81 11.66
C ALA A 69 16.88 -23.06 11.85
N ASP A 70 17.41 -23.61 10.76
CA ASP A 70 18.40 -24.68 10.83
C ASP A 70 19.73 -24.13 11.40
N PRO A 71 20.21 -24.56 12.58
CA PRO A 71 21.45 -24.04 13.18
C PRO A 71 22.69 -24.19 12.28
N LYS A 72 22.65 -25.10 11.30
CA LYS A 72 23.74 -25.30 10.34
C LYS A 72 23.98 -24.09 9.42
N ILE A 73 23.07 -23.10 9.38
CA ILE A 73 23.32 -21.85 8.65
C ILE A 73 24.60 -21.15 9.11
N PHE A 74 24.94 -21.23 10.40
CA PHE A 74 26.16 -20.66 10.95
C PHE A 74 27.44 -21.39 10.51
N SER A 75 27.31 -22.54 9.86
CA SER A 75 28.45 -23.29 9.29
C SER A 75 28.64 -23.06 7.79
N LEU A 76 27.83 -22.21 7.15
CA LEU A 76 27.88 -21.97 5.71
C LEU A 76 29.03 -21.03 5.27
N GLY A 77 29.67 -20.33 6.21
CA GLY A 77 30.78 -19.41 5.91
C GLY A 77 30.36 -18.12 5.18
N ILE A 78 29.07 -17.76 5.25
CA ILE A 78 28.50 -16.54 4.68
C ILE A 78 28.06 -15.57 5.80
N PRO A 79 27.98 -14.25 5.54
CA PRO A 79 27.52 -13.29 6.54
C PRO A 79 26.10 -13.58 7.04
N VAL A 80 25.89 -13.37 8.35
CA VAL A 80 24.56 -13.50 8.98
C VAL A 80 24.26 -12.28 9.83
N LEU A 81 23.10 -11.65 9.63
CA LEU A 81 22.60 -10.54 10.43
C LEU A 81 21.36 -10.99 11.24
N GLY A 82 21.41 -10.87 12.56
CA GLY A 82 20.27 -11.07 13.45
C GLY A 82 19.61 -9.75 13.84
N ILE A 83 18.31 -9.61 13.60
CA ILE A 83 17.53 -8.42 13.96
C ILE A 83 16.50 -8.79 15.04
N CYS A 84 16.56 -8.13 16.20
CA CYS A 84 15.65 -8.35 17.33
C CYS A 84 15.52 -9.85 17.71
N TYR A 85 14.41 -10.51 17.38
CA TYR A 85 14.25 -11.96 17.59
C TYR A 85 15.36 -12.77 16.93
N GLY A 86 15.78 -12.42 15.71
CA GLY A 86 16.89 -13.07 15.02
C GLY A 86 18.21 -12.97 15.77
N LEU A 87 18.46 -11.85 16.46
CA LEU A 87 19.61 -11.68 17.37
C LEU A 87 19.49 -12.62 18.57
N GLN A 88 18.32 -12.68 19.19
CA GLN A 88 18.09 -13.53 20.37
C GLN A 88 18.24 -15.01 20.00
N TRP A 89 17.71 -15.41 18.84
CA TRP A 89 17.82 -16.77 18.35
C TRP A 89 19.27 -17.13 18.00
N MET A 90 20.01 -16.22 17.35
CA MET A 90 21.45 -16.37 17.10
C MET A 90 22.22 -16.55 18.41
N THR A 91 21.94 -15.71 19.40
CA THR A 91 22.57 -15.73 20.73
C THR A 91 22.38 -17.09 21.39
N LYS A 92 21.14 -17.53 21.52
CA LYS A 92 20.79 -18.80 22.15
C LYS A 92 21.41 -20.00 21.40
N THR A 93 21.35 -19.98 20.07
CA THR A 93 21.82 -21.09 19.24
C THR A 93 23.34 -21.25 19.30
N LEU A 94 24.07 -20.16 19.48
CA LEU A 94 25.54 -20.17 19.59
C LEU A 94 26.04 -20.31 21.04
N GLY A 95 25.16 -20.61 22.00
CA GLY A 95 25.51 -20.89 23.39
C GLY A 95 25.55 -19.69 24.33
N GLY A 96 25.05 -18.53 23.89
CA GLY A 96 24.80 -17.38 24.76
C GLY A 96 23.50 -17.50 25.56
N THR A 97 23.21 -16.47 26.37
CA THR A 97 22.06 -16.43 27.27
C THR A 97 21.14 -15.28 26.88
N VAL A 98 19.83 -15.56 26.76
CA VAL A 98 18.77 -14.57 26.57
C VAL A 98 17.91 -14.56 27.83
N THR A 99 17.55 -13.38 28.32
CA THR A 99 16.70 -13.21 29.49
C THR A 99 15.59 -12.20 29.20
N PRO A 100 14.43 -12.30 29.88
CA PRO A 100 13.44 -11.23 29.84
C PRO A 100 14.07 -9.91 30.26
N GLY A 101 13.86 -8.86 29.46
CA GLY A 101 14.36 -7.51 29.75
C GLY A 101 13.71 -6.94 31.00
N LYS A 102 14.44 -6.08 31.73
CA LYS A 102 13.94 -5.43 32.95
C LYS A 102 12.82 -4.42 32.66
N VAL A 103 12.86 -3.82 31.48
CA VAL A 103 11.85 -2.89 30.94
C VAL A 103 11.60 -3.30 29.49
N LYS A 104 10.34 -3.31 29.06
CA LYS A 104 10.03 -3.53 27.64
C LYS A 104 10.23 -2.22 26.88
N GLU A 105 11.20 -2.18 25.97
CA GLU A 105 11.46 -1.01 25.13
C GLU A 105 10.70 -1.17 23.80
N TYR A 106 9.71 -0.29 23.61
CA TYR A 106 8.98 -0.16 22.36
C TYR A 106 9.01 1.30 21.92
N GLY A 107 9.65 1.57 20.79
CA GLY A 107 9.70 2.90 20.18
C GLY A 107 11.11 3.46 20.01
N HIS A 108 11.18 4.80 19.97
CA HIS A 108 12.45 5.52 19.81
C HIS A 108 13.32 5.38 21.06
N THR A 109 14.52 4.86 20.87
CA THR A 109 15.55 4.69 21.91
C THR A 109 16.88 5.23 21.40
N GLU A 110 17.64 5.92 22.25
CA GLU A 110 19.01 6.34 21.94
C GLU A 110 19.99 5.19 22.25
N ILE A 111 20.80 4.80 21.28
CA ILE A 111 21.93 3.89 21.47
C ILE A 111 23.25 4.66 21.43
N ARG A 112 24.27 4.09 22.07
CA ARG A 112 25.64 4.59 22.12
C ARG A 112 26.56 3.53 21.52
N PRO A 113 27.11 3.76 20.31
CA PRO A 113 28.12 2.89 19.75
C PRO A 113 29.34 2.83 20.67
N VAL A 114 29.89 1.63 20.85
CA VAL A 114 31.13 1.40 21.59
C VAL A 114 32.21 0.89 20.63
N SER A 115 33.48 1.15 20.95
CA SER A 115 34.60 0.74 20.11
C SER A 115 34.48 1.21 18.65
N GLY A 116 33.91 2.40 18.42
CA GLY A 116 33.69 2.97 17.08
C GLY A 116 32.56 2.31 16.27
N GLY A 117 31.72 1.47 16.89
CA GLY A 117 30.56 0.84 16.24
C GLY A 117 30.88 -0.45 15.46
N GLY A 118 32.13 -0.91 15.46
CA GLY A 118 32.52 -2.11 14.70
C GLY A 118 32.39 -1.93 13.20
N LEU A 119 32.19 -3.03 12.46
CA LEU A 119 31.99 -3.00 11.01
C LEU A 119 30.60 -2.52 10.63
N LEU A 120 29.57 -2.94 11.39
CA LEU A 120 28.19 -2.67 11.02
C LEU A 120 27.75 -1.23 11.37
N LEU A 121 28.11 -0.73 12.55
CA LEU A 121 27.67 0.57 13.07
C LEU A 121 28.73 1.66 12.94
N LYS A 122 29.71 1.48 12.05
CA LYS A 122 30.75 2.48 11.79
C LYS A 122 30.14 3.84 11.45
N ASP A 123 30.76 4.94 11.87
CA ASP A 123 30.40 6.30 11.42
C ASP A 123 28.93 6.73 11.64
N ILE A 124 28.18 6.12 12.56
CA ILE A 124 26.78 6.52 12.89
C ILE A 124 26.69 7.60 13.99
N GLY A 125 27.82 8.19 14.38
CA GLY A 125 27.91 9.18 15.46
C GLY A 125 28.07 8.56 16.85
N GLU A 126 28.22 9.42 17.87
CA GLU A 126 28.36 8.99 19.28
C GLU A 126 27.02 8.56 19.90
N ARG A 127 25.91 9.01 19.33
CA ARG A 127 24.54 8.70 19.71
C ARG A 127 23.70 8.56 18.45
N CYS A 128 22.80 7.58 18.44
CA CYS A 128 21.92 7.31 17.31
C CYS A 128 20.55 6.93 17.84
N THR A 129 19.50 7.56 17.31
CA THR A 129 18.12 7.19 17.62
C THR A 129 17.71 5.99 16.77
N VAL A 130 17.25 4.92 17.42
CA VAL A 130 16.84 3.68 16.76
C VAL A 130 15.46 3.25 17.21
N TRP A 131 14.82 2.38 16.42
CA TRP A 131 13.54 1.78 16.77
C TRP A 131 13.72 0.44 17.48
N MET A 132 13.51 0.43 18.80
CA MET A 132 13.52 -0.78 19.63
C MET A 132 12.12 -1.41 19.67
N SER A 133 12.08 -2.73 19.68
CA SER A 133 10.83 -3.48 19.85
C SER A 133 11.11 -4.86 20.44
N HIS A 134 11.38 -4.93 21.74
CA HIS A 134 11.73 -6.19 22.39
C HIS A 134 11.22 -6.33 23.83
N GLY A 135 10.92 -7.57 24.20
CA GLY A 135 10.62 -7.97 25.59
C GLY A 135 11.74 -8.77 26.24
N ASP A 136 12.59 -9.42 25.44
CA ASP A 136 13.76 -10.18 25.88
C ASP A 136 15.04 -9.48 25.38
N GLU A 137 16.18 -9.78 26.02
CA GLU A 137 17.48 -9.25 25.65
C GLU A 137 18.58 -10.32 25.80
N ALA A 138 19.64 -10.20 25.01
CA ALA A 138 20.85 -10.99 25.24
C ALA A 138 21.55 -10.50 26.52
N SER A 139 21.74 -11.36 27.51
CA SER A 139 22.45 -11.04 28.75
C SER A 139 23.83 -11.69 28.84
N GLY A 140 24.06 -12.77 28.08
CA GLY A 140 25.38 -13.39 27.92
C GLY A 140 25.70 -13.60 26.45
N LEU A 141 26.79 -13.02 25.97
CA LEU A 141 27.18 -13.15 24.57
C LEU A 141 27.82 -14.52 24.27
N PRO A 142 27.61 -15.08 23.06
CA PRO A 142 28.36 -16.25 22.63
C PRO A 142 29.85 -15.95 22.52
N GLU A 143 30.70 -16.98 22.64
CA GLU A 143 32.14 -16.83 22.50
C GLU A 143 32.50 -16.21 21.13
N GLY A 144 33.42 -15.25 21.13
CA GLY A 144 33.93 -14.57 19.93
C GLY A 144 33.20 -13.28 19.54
N PHE A 145 32.07 -12.95 20.17
CA PHE A 145 31.36 -11.70 19.92
C PHE A 145 31.89 -10.54 20.77
N ALA A 146 31.93 -9.35 20.18
CA ALA A 146 32.23 -8.09 20.84
C ALA A 146 31.02 -7.15 20.78
N VAL A 147 30.74 -6.46 21.88
CA VAL A 147 29.69 -5.42 21.95
C VAL A 147 30.08 -4.24 21.07
N THR A 148 29.14 -3.75 20.27
CA THR A 148 29.33 -2.59 19.38
C THR A 148 28.34 -1.45 19.64
N ALA A 149 27.26 -1.68 20.40
CA ALA A 149 26.42 -0.61 20.92
C ALA A 149 25.69 -1.00 22.20
N THR A 150 25.36 0.00 23.03
CA THR A 150 24.57 -0.12 24.26
C THR A 150 23.43 0.90 24.30
N SER A 151 22.39 0.68 25.10
CA SER A 151 21.38 1.69 25.48
C SER A 151 21.32 1.82 27.01
N ASP A 152 20.49 2.74 27.51
CA ASP A 152 20.29 2.89 28.96
C ASP A 152 19.64 1.66 29.60
N ALA A 153 18.81 0.92 28.86
CA ALA A 153 18.10 -0.26 29.35
C ALA A 153 18.61 -1.58 28.79
N CYS A 154 19.43 -1.59 27.72
CA CYS A 154 19.97 -2.78 27.09
C CYS A 154 21.49 -2.73 26.96
N ALA A 155 22.18 -3.62 27.67
CA ALA A 155 23.65 -3.68 27.68
C ALA A 155 24.25 -4.17 26.35
N HIS A 156 23.47 -4.87 25.53
CA HIS A 156 23.93 -5.50 24.29
C HIS A 156 23.02 -5.11 23.11
N ALA A 157 22.84 -3.80 22.90
CA ALA A 157 22.00 -3.26 21.83
C ALA A 157 22.51 -3.65 20.43
N ALA A 158 23.82 -3.84 20.27
CA ALA A 158 24.42 -4.49 19.11
C ALA A 158 25.73 -5.20 19.47
N PHE A 159 26.05 -6.27 18.75
CA PHE A 159 27.31 -6.99 18.87
C PHE A 159 27.65 -7.75 17.59
N GLU A 160 28.93 -8.03 17.37
CA GLU A 160 29.42 -8.70 16.16
C GLU A 160 30.60 -9.65 16.42
N ASP A 161 30.75 -10.63 15.55
CA ASP A 161 31.94 -11.46 15.37
C ASP A 161 32.44 -11.26 13.93
N PRO A 162 33.42 -10.36 13.72
CA PRO A 162 33.93 -10.06 12.39
C PRO A 162 34.63 -11.24 11.72
N ARG A 163 35.15 -12.21 12.49
CA ARG A 163 35.87 -13.38 11.94
C ARG A 163 34.89 -14.34 11.29
N ARG A 164 33.76 -14.59 11.95
CA ARG A 164 32.67 -15.44 11.43
C ARG A 164 31.68 -14.66 10.56
N LYS A 165 31.78 -13.33 10.52
CA LYS A 165 30.86 -12.41 9.82
C LYS A 165 29.44 -12.49 10.36
N PHE A 166 29.31 -12.59 11.68
CA PHE A 166 28.02 -12.58 12.35
C PHE A 166 27.78 -11.23 13.00
N PHE A 167 26.62 -10.67 12.74
CA PHE A 167 26.23 -9.34 13.20
C PHE A 167 24.87 -9.42 13.85
N ALA A 168 24.65 -8.64 14.90
CA ALA A 168 23.40 -8.67 15.62
C ALA A 168 23.02 -7.27 16.11
N VAL A 169 21.76 -6.88 15.88
CA VAL A 169 21.17 -5.63 16.37
C VAL A 169 19.84 -5.90 17.06
N GLN A 170 19.60 -5.27 18.21
CA GLN A 170 18.37 -5.43 19.00
C GLN A 170 17.24 -4.50 18.51
N PHE A 171 17.57 -3.55 17.65
CA PHE A 171 16.66 -2.59 17.00
C PHE A 171 16.43 -2.93 15.53
N HIS A 172 15.47 -2.24 14.90
CA HIS A 172 15.08 -2.45 13.51
C HIS A 172 15.73 -1.43 12.56
N PRO A 173 16.84 -1.73 11.87
CA PRO A 173 17.45 -0.81 10.92
C PRO A 173 16.62 -0.58 9.64
N GLU A 174 15.62 -1.42 9.36
CA GLU A 174 14.79 -1.36 8.17
C GLU A 174 13.69 -0.28 8.19
N VAL A 175 13.31 0.18 9.40
CA VAL A 175 12.23 1.16 9.58
C VAL A 175 12.75 2.60 9.48
N ALA A 176 11.89 3.50 9.00
CA ALA A 176 12.24 4.92 8.82
C ALA A 176 12.58 5.65 10.13
N HIS A 177 12.14 5.11 11.27
CA HIS A 177 12.37 5.66 12.60
C HIS A 177 13.82 5.47 13.11
N THR A 178 14.60 4.59 12.47
CA THR A 178 15.99 4.35 12.83
C THR A 178 16.90 5.25 12.02
N GLU A 179 17.56 6.20 12.70
CA GLU A 179 18.61 7.02 12.11
C GLU A 179 19.71 6.13 11.55
N HIS A 180 20.25 6.49 10.38
CA HIS A 180 21.27 5.70 9.68
C HIS A 180 20.89 4.22 9.40
N GLY A 181 19.62 3.83 9.52
CA GLY A 181 19.18 2.44 9.30
C GLY A 181 19.53 1.90 7.90
N THR A 182 19.31 2.71 6.86
CA THR A 182 19.72 2.41 5.48
C THR A 182 21.22 2.19 5.36
N GLU A 183 22.02 3.00 6.04
CA GLU A 183 23.48 2.93 6.03
C GLU A 183 24.01 1.65 6.69
N ILE A 184 23.39 1.26 7.81
CA ILE A 184 23.65 -0.01 8.52
C ILE A 184 23.38 -1.20 7.59
N LEU A 185 22.21 -1.23 6.95
CA LEU A 185 21.86 -2.31 6.01
C LEU A 185 22.79 -2.34 4.78
N ARG A 186 23.18 -1.17 4.26
CA ARG A 186 24.09 -1.03 3.12
C ARG A 186 25.43 -1.70 3.39
N ARG A 187 26.01 -1.52 4.58
CA ARG A 187 27.26 -2.19 4.97
C ARG A 187 27.12 -3.70 5.03
N PHE A 188 26.02 -4.20 5.59
CA PHE A 188 25.76 -5.64 5.59
C PHE A 188 25.63 -6.19 4.16
N VAL A 189 24.93 -5.47 3.28
CA VAL A 189 24.79 -5.83 1.86
C VAL A 189 26.15 -5.86 1.16
N GLU A 190 26.99 -4.84 1.36
CA GLU A 190 28.36 -4.77 0.81
C GLU A 190 29.22 -5.97 1.26
N LEU A 191 29.06 -6.43 2.51
CA LEU A 191 29.78 -7.61 3.04
C LEU A 191 29.35 -8.94 2.42
N CYS A 192 28.14 -9.02 1.85
CA CYS A 192 27.58 -10.25 1.28
C CYS A 192 28.10 -10.52 -0.15
N HIS A 193 28.45 -9.48 -0.91
CA HIS A 193 28.76 -9.59 -2.34
C HIS A 193 27.64 -10.32 -3.13
N ALA A 194 26.40 -9.91 -2.87
CA ALA A 194 25.21 -10.50 -3.47
C ALA A 194 25.10 -10.22 -4.97
N THR A 195 24.27 -11.02 -5.66
CA THR A 195 23.91 -10.73 -7.04
C THR A 195 23.33 -9.33 -7.14
N PRO A 196 23.85 -8.47 -8.04
CA PRO A 196 23.32 -7.13 -8.24
C PRO A 196 21.83 -7.17 -8.59
N TRP A 197 21.09 -6.19 -8.08
CA TRP A 197 19.69 -5.97 -8.40
C TRP A 197 19.52 -4.58 -9.00
N SER A 198 18.99 -4.54 -10.20
CA SER A 198 18.45 -3.34 -10.83
C SER A 198 17.17 -3.72 -11.55
N VAL A 199 16.30 -2.73 -11.72
CA VAL A 199 15.06 -2.89 -12.47
C VAL A 199 15.34 -3.23 -13.93
N GLU A 200 16.38 -2.64 -14.52
CA GLU A 200 16.91 -2.98 -15.84
C GLU A 200 17.32 -4.44 -15.97
N GLY A 201 18.12 -4.94 -15.03
CA GLY A 201 18.54 -6.33 -15.01
C GLY A 201 17.35 -7.29 -14.82
N TYR A 202 16.36 -6.86 -14.04
CA TYR A 202 15.10 -7.59 -13.91
C TYR A 202 14.34 -7.65 -15.23
N ALA A 203 14.16 -6.53 -15.92
CA ALA A 203 13.39 -6.43 -17.18
C ALA A 203 13.97 -7.34 -18.27
N GLN A 204 15.30 -7.41 -18.37
CA GLN A 204 15.97 -8.32 -19.32
C GLN A 204 15.72 -9.79 -18.95
N ARG A 205 15.99 -10.18 -17.70
CA ARG A 205 15.81 -11.56 -17.23
C ARG A 205 14.36 -12.03 -17.38
N ILE A 206 13.40 -11.22 -16.94
CA ILE A 206 11.99 -11.59 -17.03
C ILE A 206 11.53 -11.65 -18.48
N GLY A 207 12.13 -10.87 -19.38
CA GLY A 207 11.90 -10.95 -20.82
C GLY A 207 12.23 -12.34 -21.38
N ASP A 208 13.40 -12.88 -21.03
CA ASP A 208 13.80 -14.24 -21.44
C ASP A 208 12.85 -15.31 -20.87
N GLU A 209 12.45 -15.18 -19.59
CA GLU A 209 11.48 -16.08 -18.96
C GLU A 209 10.11 -16.00 -19.64
N ILE A 210 9.66 -14.80 -20.03
CA ILE A 210 8.41 -14.59 -20.76
C ILE A 210 8.48 -15.30 -22.13
N LEU A 211 9.57 -15.17 -22.88
CA LEU A 211 9.74 -15.83 -24.17
C LEU A 211 9.68 -17.36 -24.04
N GLU A 212 10.37 -17.93 -23.06
CA GLU A 212 10.36 -19.37 -22.81
C GLU A 212 9.00 -19.87 -22.32
N GLN A 213 8.30 -19.10 -21.48
CA GLN A 213 6.98 -19.50 -20.97
C GLN A 213 5.90 -19.42 -22.05
N VAL A 214 5.89 -18.36 -22.86
CA VAL A 214 4.84 -18.10 -23.85
C VAL A 214 5.07 -18.92 -25.12
N LYS A 215 6.32 -19.16 -25.54
CA LYS A 215 6.69 -19.92 -26.76
C LYS A 215 6.06 -19.35 -28.02
N ASP A 216 5.09 -20.03 -28.63
CA ASP A 216 4.33 -19.58 -29.81
C ASP A 216 2.94 -19.02 -29.47
N ARG A 217 2.55 -19.04 -28.18
CA ARG A 217 1.23 -18.61 -27.71
C ARG A 217 1.09 -17.08 -27.73
N ARG A 218 -0.11 -16.59 -27.50
CA ARG A 218 -0.41 -15.15 -27.40
C ARG A 218 -0.86 -14.81 -25.99
N VAL A 219 -0.75 -13.55 -25.60
CA VAL A 219 -1.11 -13.10 -24.26
C VAL A 219 -2.24 -12.08 -24.34
N PHE A 220 -3.35 -12.38 -23.70
CA PHE A 220 -4.45 -11.46 -23.48
C PHE A 220 -4.39 -10.91 -22.06
N MET A 221 -4.53 -9.60 -21.89
CA MET A 221 -4.48 -8.96 -20.60
C MET A 221 -5.61 -7.96 -20.40
N LEU A 222 -6.22 -8.00 -19.21
CA LEU A 222 -7.10 -6.93 -18.75
C LEU A 222 -6.26 -5.77 -18.23
N VAL A 223 -6.41 -4.62 -18.86
CA VAL A 223 -5.75 -3.38 -18.47
C VAL A 223 -6.78 -2.56 -17.72
N SER A 224 -6.65 -2.48 -16.39
CA SER A 224 -7.55 -1.69 -15.53
C SER A 224 -7.21 -0.20 -15.49
N GLY A 225 -6.13 0.20 -16.17
CA GLY A 225 -5.50 1.50 -16.03
C GLY A 225 -4.58 1.61 -14.81
N GLY A 226 -4.74 0.74 -13.79
CA GLY A 226 -3.84 0.67 -12.65
C GLY A 226 -2.36 0.54 -13.06
N VAL A 227 -1.45 1.00 -12.21
CA VAL A 227 0.00 1.01 -12.51
C VAL A 227 0.48 -0.41 -12.84
N ASP A 228 0.11 -1.42 -12.04
CA ASP A 228 0.64 -2.78 -12.21
C ASP A 228 0.16 -3.43 -13.51
N SER A 229 -1.13 -3.27 -13.86
CA SER A 229 -1.67 -3.83 -15.09
C SER A 229 -1.11 -3.12 -16.33
N THR A 230 -0.84 -1.81 -16.23
CA THR A 230 -0.22 -1.02 -17.28
C THR A 230 1.24 -1.43 -17.51
N VAL A 231 2.04 -1.48 -16.45
CA VAL A 231 3.47 -1.84 -16.53
C VAL A 231 3.65 -3.25 -17.08
N ALA A 232 2.85 -4.21 -16.60
CA ALA A 232 2.87 -5.58 -17.12
C ALA A 232 2.48 -5.63 -18.61
N PHE A 233 1.47 -4.87 -19.03
CA PHE A 233 1.04 -4.82 -20.43
C PHE A 233 2.11 -4.20 -21.35
N VAL A 234 2.78 -3.13 -20.92
CA VAL A 234 3.89 -2.52 -21.67
C VAL A 234 5.07 -3.47 -21.76
N LEU A 235 5.47 -4.11 -20.65
CA LEU A 235 6.54 -5.10 -20.63
C LEU A 235 6.27 -6.26 -21.59
N LEU A 236 5.05 -6.83 -21.56
CA LEU A 236 4.65 -7.88 -22.48
C LEU A 236 4.72 -7.42 -23.95
N ASN A 237 4.33 -6.18 -24.24
CA ASN A 237 4.41 -5.62 -25.60
C ASN A 237 5.85 -5.44 -26.07
N GLN A 238 6.75 -4.98 -25.20
CA GLN A 238 8.18 -4.84 -25.54
C GLN A 238 8.84 -6.20 -25.79
N VAL A 239 8.48 -7.24 -25.02
CA VAL A 239 9.08 -8.57 -25.13
C VAL A 239 8.49 -9.39 -26.27
N LEU A 240 7.16 -9.44 -26.40
CA LEU A 240 6.47 -10.34 -27.34
C LEU A 240 6.05 -9.64 -28.65
N GLY A 241 5.98 -8.30 -28.64
CA GLY A 241 5.46 -7.49 -29.74
C GLY A 241 3.93 -7.41 -29.77
N ALA A 242 3.42 -6.30 -30.32
CA ALA A 242 1.98 -5.97 -30.33
C ALA A 242 1.09 -7.00 -31.05
N HIS A 243 1.66 -7.81 -31.96
CA HIS A 243 0.94 -8.86 -32.70
C HIS A 243 0.66 -10.12 -31.86
N ARG A 244 1.37 -10.31 -30.74
CA ARG A 244 1.20 -11.46 -29.83
C ARG A 244 0.54 -11.09 -28.51
N VAL A 245 0.26 -9.81 -28.30
CA VAL A 245 -0.36 -9.30 -27.09
C VAL A 245 -1.69 -8.64 -27.46
N GLN A 246 -2.71 -8.77 -26.62
CA GLN A 246 -3.99 -8.06 -26.76
C GLN A 246 -4.40 -7.51 -25.40
N GLY A 247 -4.60 -6.19 -25.32
CA GLY A 247 -5.13 -5.53 -24.13
C GLY A 247 -6.64 -5.32 -24.24
N LEU A 248 -7.36 -5.43 -23.13
CA LEU A 248 -8.73 -4.95 -22.99
C LEU A 248 -8.85 -4.01 -21.80
N LEU A 249 -9.28 -2.77 -22.06
CA LEU A 249 -9.68 -1.79 -21.07
C LEU A 249 -11.19 -1.57 -21.19
N VAL A 250 -11.93 -1.80 -20.10
CA VAL A 250 -13.38 -1.55 -20.05
C VAL A 250 -13.60 -0.18 -19.42
N ASP A 251 -14.16 0.76 -20.18
CA ASP A 251 -14.62 2.03 -19.64
C ASP A 251 -15.99 1.80 -18.97
N THR A 252 -15.98 1.85 -17.65
CA THR A 252 -17.18 1.65 -16.82
C THR A 252 -18.04 2.91 -16.71
N GLY A 253 -17.57 4.06 -17.21
CA GLY A 253 -18.15 5.35 -16.91
C GLY A 253 -17.92 5.81 -15.46
N LEU A 254 -17.15 5.09 -14.64
CA LEU A 254 -16.84 5.49 -13.24
C LEU A 254 -15.35 5.79 -13.04
N MET A 255 -14.64 6.09 -14.13
CA MET A 255 -13.22 6.47 -14.13
C MET A 255 -13.04 7.98 -13.90
N ARG A 256 -11.79 8.42 -13.71
CA ARG A 256 -11.47 9.86 -13.56
C ARG A 256 -11.60 10.61 -14.89
N LYS A 257 -11.68 11.94 -14.80
CA LYS A 257 -11.77 12.80 -15.99
C LYS A 257 -10.57 12.52 -16.90
N ASN A 258 -10.85 12.32 -18.20
CA ASN A 258 -9.83 12.07 -19.24
C ASN A 258 -8.93 10.84 -19.03
N GLU A 259 -9.18 9.98 -18.04
CA GLU A 259 -8.29 8.87 -17.70
C GLU A 259 -8.08 7.91 -18.88
N ILE A 260 -9.13 7.60 -19.64
CA ILE A 260 -9.04 6.77 -20.85
C ILE A 260 -8.16 7.43 -21.92
N ALA A 261 -8.31 8.74 -22.13
CA ALA A 261 -7.55 9.49 -23.13
C ALA A 261 -6.06 9.57 -22.73
N GLU A 262 -5.77 9.76 -21.45
CA GLU A 262 -4.41 9.75 -20.90
C GLU A 262 -3.75 8.37 -21.07
N ILE A 263 -4.45 7.28 -20.75
CA ILE A 263 -3.95 5.90 -20.96
C ILE A 263 -3.64 5.67 -22.43
N ARG A 264 -4.55 6.05 -23.34
CA ARG A 264 -4.34 5.91 -24.79
C ARG A 264 -3.13 6.70 -25.26
N SER A 265 -3.01 7.97 -24.86
CA SER A 265 -1.87 8.82 -25.24
C SER A 265 -0.55 8.26 -24.72
N ALA A 266 -0.51 7.72 -23.50
CA ALA A 266 0.68 7.07 -22.95
C ALA A 266 1.10 5.85 -23.78
N PHE A 267 0.14 5.02 -24.20
CA PHE A 267 0.42 3.84 -25.03
C PHE A 267 0.80 4.18 -26.47
N GLU A 268 0.16 5.19 -27.08
CA GLU A 268 0.50 5.66 -28.41
C GLU A 268 1.95 6.18 -28.49
N ARG A 269 2.41 6.92 -27.46
CA ARG A 269 3.81 7.37 -27.36
C ARG A 269 4.82 6.23 -27.29
N LEU A 270 4.40 5.07 -26.78
CA LEU A 270 5.20 3.85 -26.68
C LEU A 270 5.03 2.92 -27.89
N GLY A 271 4.25 3.31 -28.91
CA GLY A 271 3.95 2.46 -30.08
C GLY A 271 3.04 1.27 -29.75
N VAL A 272 2.39 1.27 -28.59
CA VAL A 272 1.47 0.22 -28.15
C VAL A 272 0.08 0.49 -28.72
N THR A 273 -0.31 -0.27 -29.74
CA THR A 273 -1.53 -0.04 -30.55
C THR A 273 -2.62 -1.09 -30.35
N ASN A 274 -2.31 -2.17 -29.63
CA ASN A 274 -3.14 -3.35 -29.41
C ASN A 274 -4.00 -3.27 -28.13
N LEU A 275 -4.36 -2.07 -27.67
CA LEU A 275 -5.32 -1.87 -26.59
C LEU A 275 -6.74 -1.71 -27.17
N ARG A 276 -7.59 -2.71 -26.97
CA ARG A 276 -9.04 -2.55 -27.17
C ARG A 276 -9.61 -1.81 -25.97
N VAL A 277 -10.25 -0.66 -26.20
CA VAL A 277 -11.11 -0.03 -25.20
C VAL A 277 -12.57 -0.28 -25.57
N ASP A 278 -13.34 -0.84 -24.65
CA ASP A 278 -14.78 -1.07 -24.78
C ASP A 278 -15.51 -0.08 -23.87
N ASP A 279 -16.30 0.84 -24.45
CA ASP A 279 -17.15 1.75 -23.69
C ASP A 279 -18.43 1.01 -23.29
N ALA A 280 -18.51 0.66 -22.01
CA ALA A 280 -19.66 0.02 -21.40
C ALA A 280 -20.42 0.98 -20.47
N SER A 281 -20.09 2.27 -20.47
CA SER A 281 -20.60 3.25 -19.50
C SER A 281 -22.13 3.27 -19.43
N ALA A 282 -22.82 3.17 -20.58
CA ALA A 282 -24.28 3.11 -20.63
C ALA A 282 -24.85 1.87 -19.91
N GLU A 283 -24.23 0.70 -20.07
CA GLU A 283 -24.65 -0.54 -19.40
C GLU A 283 -24.47 -0.44 -17.88
N PHE A 284 -23.33 0.12 -17.42
CA PHE A 284 -23.07 0.34 -16.00
C PHE A 284 -24.08 1.30 -15.38
N PHE A 285 -24.31 2.46 -16.00
CA PHE A 285 -25.29 3.43 -15.47
C PHE A 285 -26.71 2.86 -15.46
N GLN A 286 -27.10 2.07 -16.46
CA GLN A 286 -28.40 1.41 -16.49
C GLN A 286 -28.57 0.43 -15.32
N LYS A 287 -27.57 -0.42 -15.07
CA LYS A 287 -27.62 -1.43 -13.99
C LYS A 287 -27.51 -0.83 -12.58
N LEU A 288 -26.92 0.35 -12.45
CA LEU A 288 -26.78 1.07 -11.18
C LEU A 288 -27.98 1.94 -10.83
N GLN A 289 -29.00 2.03 -11.70
CA GLN A 289 -30.22 2.79 -11.39
C GLN A 289 -30.90 2.23 -10.14
N GLY A 290 -31.12 3.11 -9.16
CA GLY A 290 -31.76 2.75 -7.89
C GLY A 290 -30.89 1.95 -6.91
N VAL A 291 -29.62 1.66 -7.24
CA VAL A 291 -28.71 0.94 -6.34
C VAL A 291 -28.07 1.94 -5.36
N MET A 292 -28.43 1.81 -4.08
CA MET A 292 -27.98 2.73 -3.03
C MET A 292 -27.02 2.09 -2.03
N ASP A 293 -27.23 0.81 -1.71
CA ASP A 293 -26.39 0.09 -0.74
C ASP A 293 -24.95 -0.07 -1.27
N PRO A 294 -23.92 0.29 -0.49
CA PRO A 294 -22.52 0.22 -0.93
C PRO A 294 -22.04 -1.17 -1.35
N GLU A 295 -22.42 -2.22 -0.63
CA GLU A 295 -22.00 -3.59 -0.96
C GLU A 295 -22.71 -4.07 -2.24
N GLU A 296 -23.98 -3.73 -2.39
CA GLU A 296 -24.73 -4.00 -3.62
C GLU A 296 -24.18 -3.21 -4.82
N LYS A 297 -23.78 -1.93 -4.64
CA LYS A 297 -23.07 -1.16 -5.67
C LYS A 297 -21.81 -1.89 -6.13
N ARG A 298 -20.99 -2.36 -5.18
CA ARG A 298 -19.77 -3.13 -5.47
C ARG A 298 -20.07 -4.40 -6.24
N ARG A 299 -21.11 -5.15 -5.83
CA ARG A 299 -21.54 -6.38 -6.49
C ARG A 299 -22.00 -6.12 -7.93
N VAL A 300 -22.90 -5.15 -8.13
CA VAL A 300 -23.42 -4.80 -9.47
C VAL A 300 -22.30 -4.35 -10.41
N ILE A 301 -21.36 -3.52 -9.93
CA ILE A 301 -20.21 -3.08 -10.73
C ILE A 301 -19.33 -4.29 -11.09
N GLY A 302 -19.02 -5.16 -10.12
CA GLY A 302 -18.21 -6.36 -10.35
C GLY A 302 -18.85 -7.32 -11.36
N ASP A 303 -20.13 -7.65 -11.18
CA ASP A 303 -20.87 -8.57 -12.06
C ASP A 303 -20.99 -8.00 -13.48
N THR A 304 -21.25 -6.71 -13.61
CA THR A 304 -21.33 -6.03 -14.91
C THR A 304 -19.98 -6.04 -15.62
N PHE A 305 -18.90 -5.76 -14.89
CA PHE A 305 -17.55 -5.82 -15.44
C PHE A 305 -17.22 -7.22 -15.98
N LEU A 306 -17.51 -8.28 -15.20
CA LEU A 306 -17.27 -9.67 -15.64
C LEU A 306 -18.11 -10.04 -16.86
N SER A 307 -19.36 -9.57 -16.93
CA SER A 307 -20.25 -9.77 -18.09
C SER A 307 -19.69 -9.13 -19.35
N VAL A 308 -19.29 -7.85 -19.27
CA VAL A 308 -18.68 -7.11 -20.39
C VAL A 308 -17.38 -7.76 -20.83
N GLN A 309 -16.52 -8.09 -19.86
CA GLN A 309 -15.24 -8.76 -20.11
C GLN A 309 -15.45 -10.07 -20.89
N LYS A 310 -16.38 -10.92 -20.43
CA LYS A 310 -16.67 -12.20 -21.08
C LYS A 310 -17.15 -11.99 -22.51
N ARG A 311 -18.13 -11.10 -22.71
CA ARG A 311 -18.66 -10.76 -24.04
C ARG A 311 -17.55 -10.32 -25.00
N VAL A 312 -16.72 -9.34 -24.60
CA VAL A 312 -15.65 -8.81 -25.46
C VAL A 312 -14.55 -9.86 -25.71
N SER A 313 -14.26 -10.70 -24.73
CA SER A 313 -13.27 -11.79 -24.89
C SER A 313 -13.76 -12.87 -25.87
N GLU A 314 -15.06 -13.18 -25.87
CA GLU A 314 -15.69 -14.08 -26.82
C GLU A 314 -15.71 -13.48 -28.24
N ASP A 315 -16.09 -12.20 -28.37
CA ASP A 315 -16.10 -11.47 -29.63
C ASP A 315 -14.72 -11.43 -30.30
N LEU A 316 -13.67 -11.25 -29.50
CA LEU A 316 -12.27 -11.25 -29.96
C LEU A 316 -11.68 -12.66 -30.10
N GLY A 317 -12.39 -13.71 -29.68
CA GLY A 317 -11.93 -15.09 -29.76
C GLY A 317 -10.69 -15.38 -28.91
N LEU A 318 -10.60 -14.79 -27.72
CA LEU A 318 -9.44 -14.84 -26.82
C LEU A 318 -9.47 -16.09 -25.94
N THR A 319 -9.48 -17.27 -26.57
CA THR A 319 -9.60 -18.55 -25.87
C THR A 319 -8.28 -19.30 -25.84
N SER A 320 -8.09 -20.13 -24.81
CA SER A 320 -6.94 -21.04 -24.70
C SER A 320 -6.86 -22.02 -25.87
N ALA A 321 -8.01 -22.46 -26.40
CA ALA A 321 -8.10 -23.28 -27.61
C ALA A 321 -7.51 -22.59 -28.86
N ARG A 322 -7.49 -21.25 -28.88
CA ARG A 322 -6.88 -20.44 -29.95
C ARG A 322 -5.46 -19.97 -29.61
N GLY A 323 -4.84 -20.57 -28.60
CA GLY A 323 -3.46 -20.28 -28.20
C GLY A 323 -3.30 -19.02 -27.34
N TRP A 324 -4.37 -18.51 -26.73
CA TRP A 324 -4.28 -17.36 -25.82
C TRP A 324 -4.03 -17.78 -24.37
N MET A 325 -3.11 -17.08 -23.73
CA MET A 325 -2.80 -17.12 -22.30
C MET A 325 -3.32 -15.84 -21.63
N LEU A 326 -3.60 -15.91 -20.34
CA LEU A 326 -3.98 -14.74 -19.55
C LEU A 326 -2.73 -14.07 -18.96
N GLY A 327 -2.54 -12.78 -19.22
CA GLY A 327 -1.57 -11.93 -18.53
C GLY A 327 -2.18 -11.24 -17.32
N GLN A 328 -1.43 -11.16 -16.21
CA GLN A 328 -1.85 -10.48 -14.99
C GLN A 328 -0.73 -9.61 -14.43
N GLY A 329 -1.09 -8.41 -13.96
CA GLY A 329 -0.17 -7.50 -13.27
C GLY A 329 0.02 -7.85 -11.78
N THR A 330 0.03 -9.14 -11.44
CA THR A 330 0.15 -9.62 -10.06
C THR A 330 1.55 -9.32 -9.53
N ILE A 331 1.63 -8.74 -8.34
CA ILE A 331 2.89 -8.33 -7.70
C ILE A 331 3.24 -9.23 -6.52
N TYR A 332 4.47 -9.12 -6.00
CA TYR A 332 4.98 -10.00 -4.94
C TYR A 332 4.06 -10.10 -3.70
N PRO A 333 3.55 -8.99 -3.12
CA PRO A 333 2.58 -9.05 -2.02
C PRO A 333 1.36 -9.95 -2.28
N ASP A 334 0.80 -9.93 -3.49
CA ASP A 334 -0.39 -10.72 -3.85
C ASP A 334 -0.12 -12.24 -3.82
N THR A 335 1.12 -12.64 -4.09
CA THR A 335 1.53 -14.06 -4.11
C THR A 335 1.65 -14.66 -2.72
N ILE A 336 1.75 -13.82 -1.69
CA ILE A 336 2.01 -14.20 -0.30
C ILE A 336 0.73 -14.31 0.47
N GLU A 337 -0.18 -13.35 0.29
CA GLU A 337 -1.56 -13.45 0.82
C GLU A 337 -2.21 -14.79 0.40
N THR A 338 -1.80 -15.35 -0.75
CA THR A 338 -2.27 -16.66 -1.21
C THR A 338 -1.44 -17.88 -0.77
N LYS A 339 -0.19 -17.71 -0.32
CA LYS A 339 0.63 -18.83 0.20
C LYS A 339 0.43 -19.13 1.68
N GLY A 340 -0.32 -18.29 2.39
CA GLY A 340 -0.84 -18.56 3.74
C GLY A 340 0.22 -19.10 4.71
N THR A 341 0.86 -18.22 5.46
CA THR A 341 1.36 -18.64 6.78
C THR A 341 0.15 -19.18 7.57
N LYS A 342 0.33 -20.23 8.37
CA LYS A 342 -0.74 -20.90 9.16
C LYS A 342 -1.56 -19.98 10.09
N HIS A 343 -1.29 -18.68 10.09
CA HIS A 343 -1.85 -17.65 10.96
C HIS A 343 -2.38 -16.40 10.24
N ALA A 344 -2.38 -16.35 8.90
CA ALA A 344 -2.93 -15.21 8.17
C ALA A 344 -4.37 -15.50 7.72
N ASP A 345 -5.35 -14.96 8.45
CA ASP A 345 -6.76 -15.07 8.11
C ASP A 345 -7.06 -14.44 6.73
N HIS A 346 -7.93 -15.11 5.98
CA HIS A 346 -8.35 -14.79 4.62
C HIS A 346 -9.00 -13.40 4.52
N ILE A 347 -8.20 -12.36 4.31
CA ILE A 347 -8.71 -11.01 4.00
C ILE A 347 -8.04 -10.49 2.74
N LYS A 348 -8.68 -10.83 1.60
CA LYS A 348 -8.79 -10.08 0.32
C LYS A 348 -8.92 -11.07 -0.84
N THR A 349 -10.16 -11.49 -1.13
CA THR A 349 -10.52 -12.09 -2.41
C THR A 349 -10.53 -10.97 -3.45
N HIS A 350 -9.40 -10.73 -4.12
CA HIS A 350 -9.37 -9.90 -5.32
C HIS A 350 -9.17 -10.79 -6.55
N HIS A 351 -9.73 -10.33 -7.66
CA HIS A 351 -9.99 -11.00 -8.94
C HIS A 351 -8.84 -11.86 -9.55
N ASN A 352 -7.61 -11.75 -9.04
CA ASN A 352 -6.45 -12.43 -9.61
C ASN A 352 -6.29 -13.90 -9.22
N ARG A 353 -6.96 -14.38 -8.17
CA ARG A 353 -6.69 -15.72 -7.59
C ARG A 353 -7.98 -16.52 -7.31
N VAL A 354 -9.00 -16.38 -8.16
CA VAL A 354 -10.24 -17.20 -8.15
C VAL A 354 -9.91 -18.66 -8.51
N PRO A 355 -10.69 -19.68 -8.10
CA PRO A 355 -10.38 -21.10 -8.37
C PRO A 355 -10.11 -21.42 -9.84
N ALA A 356 -10.84 -20.75 -10.75
CA ALA A 356 -10.62 -20.85 -12.19
C ALA A 356 -9.20 -20.40 -12.61
N ILE A 357 -8.69 -19.30 -12.05
CA ILE A 357 -7.34 -18.80 -12.33
C ILE A 357 -6.28 -19.74 -11.75
N GLN A 358 -6.51 -20.29 -10.56
CA GLN A 358 -5.59 -21.29 -9.99
C GLN A 358 -5.48 -22.54 -10.87
N GLU A 359 -6.58 -22.99 -11.45
CA GLU A 359 -6.56 -24.09 -12.41
C GLU A 359 -5.80 -23.71 -13.69
N MET A 360 -5.99 -22.50 -14.20
CA MET A 360 -5.22 -21.99 -15.35
C MET A 360 -3.73 -21.87 -15.06
N LEU A 361 -3.34 -21.42 -13.87
CA LEU A 361 -1.94 -21.38 -13.41
C LEU A 361 -1.31 -22.78 -13.42
N LYS A 362 -2.01 -23.79 -12.87
CA LYS A 362 -1.56 -25.20 -12.89
C LYS A 362 -1.39 -25.74 -14.31
N LYS A 363 -2.19 -25.26 -15.26
CA LYS A 363 -2.11 -25.61 -16.69
C LYS A 363 -1.11 -24.76 -17.48
N GLY A 364 -0.38 -23.84 -16.83
CA GLY A 364 0.58 -22.95 -17.49
C GLY A 364 -0.08 -22.02 -18.52
N LEU A 365 -1.32 -21.59 -18.26
CA LEU A 365 -2.12 -20.69 -19.12
C LEU A 365 -2.13 -19.24 -18.62
N VAL A 366 -1.34 -18.91 -17.59
CA VAL A 366 -1.26 -17.58 -16.98
C VAL A 366 0.20 -17.13 -16.94
N ILE A 367 0.43 -15.84 -17.21
CA ILE A 367 1.72 -15.18 -17.06
C ILE A 367 1.62 -13.98 -16.11
N GLU A 368 2.52 -13.94 -15.12
CA GLU A 368 2.56 -12.93 -14.06
C GLU A 368 3.96 -12.27 -14.07
N PRO A 369 4.26 -11.34 -14.98
CA PRO A 369 5.62 -10.82 -15.18
C PRO A 369 6.10 -9.91 -14.04
N LEU A 370 5.22 -9.49 -13.13
CA LEU A 370 5.57 -8.62 -12.00
C LEU A 370 5.58 -9.35 -10.65
N LYS A 371 5.40 -10.68 -10.65
CA LYS A 371 5.19 -11.51 -9.44
C LYS A 371 6.33 -11.43 -8.43
N GLU A 372 7.52 -10.98 -8.83
CA GLU A 372 8.70 -10.86 -7.98
C GLU A 372 8.94 -9.44 -7.49
N LEU A 373 8.18 -8.45 -7.97
CA LEU A 373 8.41 -7.04 -7.69
C LEU A 373 7.50 -6.51 -6.58
N TYR A 374 8.04 -5.58 -5.80
CA TYR A 374 7.27 -4.71 -4.92
C TYR A 374 6.67 -3.52 -5.69
N LYS A 375 5.69 -2.84 -5.08
CA LYS A 375 4.91 -1.78 -5.74
C LYS A 375 5.78 -0.60 -6.23
N ASP A 376 6.79 -0.23 -5.48
CA ASP A 376 7.75 0.81 -5.85
C ASP A 376 8.71 0.35 -6.96
N GLU A 377 9.10 -0.92 -6.98
CA GLU A 377 9.89 -1.50 -8.07
C GLU A 377 9.09 -1.58 -9.37
N VAL A 378 7.79 -1.90 -9.29
CA VAL A 378 6.88 -1.83 -10.44
C VAL A 378 6.78 -0.41 -10.98
N ARG A 379 6.81 0.60 -10.10
CA ARG A 379 6.84 2.00 -10.53
C ARG A 379 8.15 2.35 -11.23
N ALA A 380 9.28 2.04 -10.62
CA ALA A 380 10.57 2.25 -11.27
C ALA A 380 10.65 1.54 -12.63
N LEU A 381 10.10 0.33 -12.73
CA LEU A 381 10.02 -0.41 -14.00
C LEU A 381 9.15 0.32 -15.01
N GLY A 382 8.00 0.85 -14.60
CA GLY A 382 7.14 1.61 -15.50
C GLY A 382 7.87 2.79 -16.16
N GLU A 383 8.62 3.55 -15.39
CA GLU A 383 9.40 4.68 -15.92
C GLU A 383 10.51 4.22 -16.87
N GLU A 384 11.20 3.14 -16.52
CA GLU A 384 12.25 2.58 -17.36
C GLU A 384 11.72 2.06 -18.70
N LEU A 385 10.50 1.50 -18.70
CA LEU A 385 9.78 1.10 -19.91
C LEU A 385 9.25 2.30 -20.72
N GLY A 386 9.45 3.53 -20.23
CA GLY A 386 9.09 4.79 -20.90
C GLY A 386 7.71 5.34 -20.55
N LEU A 387 7.01 4.78 -19.54
CA LEU A 387 5.74 5.36 -19.09
C LEU A 387 5.99 6.72 -18.41
N PRO A 388 5.12 7.72 -18.60
CA PRO A 388 5.26 9.01 -17.95
C PRO A 388 5.28 8.89 -16.42
N HIS A 389 6.18 9.61 -15.76
CA HIS A 389 6.30 9.65 -14.29
C HIS A 389 4.94 9.90 -13.61
N GLU A 390 4.20 10.91 -14.06
CA GLU A 390 2.87 11.27 -13.54
C GLU A 390 1.83 10.15 -13.66
N PHE A 391 2.00 9.23 -14.61
CA PHE A 391 1.13 8.09 -14.81
C PHE A 391 1.48 6.96 -13.83
N VAL A 392 2.77 6.72 -13.65
CA VAL A 392 3.27 5.62 -12.82
C VAL A 392 3.13 5.93 -11.32
N TRP A 393 3.26 7.19 -10.95
CA TRP A 393 3.13 7.68 -9.57
C TRP A 393 1.72 8.17 -9.21
N ARG A 394 0.75 7.94 -10.09
CA ARG A 394 -0.65 8.31 -9.84
C ARG A 394 -1.19 7.67 -8.57
N HIS A 395 -2.06 8.40 -7.88
CA HIS A 395 -2.73 7.90 -6.67
C HIS A 395 -3.54 6.63 -6.97
N PRO A 396 -3.59 5.67 -6.01
CA PRO A 396 -4.45 4.51 -6.10
C PRO A 396 -5.91 4.91 -6.36
N PHE A 397 -6.57 4.14 -7.22
CA PHE A 397 -7.98 4.33 -7.55
C PHE A 397 -8.72 3.00 -7.34
N PRO A 398 -9.86 3.00 -6.63
CA PRO A 398 -10.56 1.76 -6.31
C PRO A 398 -11.12 1.10 -7.57
N GLY A 399 -11.25 -0.23 -7.56
CA GLY A 399 -11.83 -0.98 -8.69
C GLY A 399 -13.23 -0.49 -9.11
N PRO A 400 -14.17 -0.25 -8.17
CA PRO A 400 -15.45 0.37 -8.48
C PRO A 400 -15.39 1.86 -8.89
N GLY A 401 -14.20 2.45 -8.89
CA GLY A 401 -13.94 3.85 -9.24
C GLY A 401 -14.78 4.84 -8.44
N LEU A 402 -15.39 5.79 -9.14
CA LEU A 402 -16.27 6.80 -8.53
C LEU A 402 -17.52 6.20 -7.88
N GLY A 403 -17.86 4.94 -8.15
CA GLY A 403 -19.04 4.29 -7.55
C GLY A 403 -18.99 4.18 -6.02
N VAL A 404 -17.80 4.23 -5.42
CA VAL A 404 -17.57 4.27 -3.96
C VAL A 404 -17.17 5.66 -3.45
N ARG A 405 -17.31 6.68 -4.30
CA ARG A 405 -17.09 8.09 -3.98
C ARG A 405 -18.34 8.94 -4.23
N ILE A 406 -19.37 8.38 -4.84
CA ILE A 406 -20.69 8.97 -4.95
C ILE A 406 -21.56 8.33 -3.88
N LEU A 407 -21.81 9.09 -2.81
CA LEU A 407 -22.66 8.61 -1.74
C LEU A 407 -24.11 8.58 -2.23
N CYS A 408 -24.80 7.48 -1.94
CA CYS A 408 -26.14 7.20 -2.42
C CYS A 408 -27.11 7.00 -1.27
N ALA A 409 -28.30 7.61 -1.37
CA ALA A 409 -29.35 7.49 -0.36
C ALA A 409 -30.71 7.94 -0.92
N GLU A 410 -31.79 7.25 -0.53
CA GLU A 410 -33.17 7.60 -0.91
C GLU A 410 -33.78 8.69 -0.02
N LYS A 411 -33.36 8.76 1.24
CA LYS A 411 -33.90 9.66 2.26
C LYS A 411 -32.77 10.16 3.17
N PRO A 412 -32.91 11.34 3.79
CA PRO A 412 -31.92 11.79 4.76
C PRO A 412 -31.89 10.83 5.96
N ASP A 413 -30.69 10.59 6.48
CA ASP A 413 -30.51 9.92 7.76
C ASP A 413 -30.35 10.99 8.84
N ALA A 414 -31.49 11.52 9.29
CA ALA A 414 -31.54 12.59 10.26
C ALA A 414 -31.23 12.05 11.66
N PHE A 415 -30.09 12.46 12.19
CA PHE A 415 -29.68 12.21 13.57
C PHE A 415 -29.32 13.53 14.24
N SER A 416 -29.95 13.81 15.37
CA SER A 416 -29.63 14.95 16.21
C SER A 416 -29.16 14.46 17.57
N VAL A 417 -28.20 15.16 18.14
CA VAL A 417 -27.68 14.92 19.48
C VAL A 417 -27.51 16.29 20.13
N ASP A 418 -27.94 16.44 21.37
CA ASP A 418 -27.89 17.74 22.06
C ASP A 418 -26.48 18.10 22.55
N ASP A 419 -25.71 17.09 22.95
CA ASP A 419 -24.32 17.25 23.37
C ASP A 419 -23.46 16.12 22.80
N VAL A 420 -22.43 16.50 22.04
CA VAL A 420 -21.38 15.61 21.52
C VAL A 420 -20.18 15.49 22.47
N GLY A 421 -20.24 16.14 23.63
CA GLY A 421 -19.19 16.17 24.65
C GLY A 421 -18.05 17.13 24.32
N ILE A 422 -18.29 18.10 23.42
CA ILE A 422 -17.27 19.02 22.92
C ILE A 422 -17.14 20.22 23.88
N LYS A 423 -16.53 20.01 25.04
CA LYS A 423 -16.44 21.03 26.10
C LYS A 423 -15.53 22.23 25.78
N ARG A 424 -14.80 22.22 24.66
CA ARG A 424 -13.75 23.22 24.37
C ARG A 424 -13.83 23.85 22.97
N TRP A 425 -14.74 23.43 22.10
CA TRP A 425 -14.86 23.99 20.75
C TRP A 425 -15.67 25.28 20.80
N ALA A 426 -15.09 26.37 20.35
CA ALA A 426 -15.77 27.67 20.28
C ALA A 426 -16.67 27.81 19.04
N GLY A 427 -16.40 27.03 17.99
CA GLY A 427 -17.15 27.07 16.74
C GLY A 427 -18.50 26.35 16.83
N ALA A 428 -19.32 26.53 15.79
CA ALA A 428 -20.53 25.75 15.62
C ALA A 428 -20.19 24.34 15.10
N TRP A 429 -21.15 23.42 15.21
CA TRP A 429 -21.07 22.09 14.64
C TRP A 429 -22.47 21.60 14.25
N THR A 430 -22.53 20.61 13.36
CA THR A 430 -23.78 19.94 12.97
C THR A 430 -23.52 18.50 12.58
N VAL A 431 -24.56 17.66 12.64
CA VAL A 431 -24.52 16.29 12.12
C VAL A 431 -24.91 16.31 10.65
N LEU A 432 -24.13 15.64 9.80
CA LEU A 432 -24.49 15.49 8.40
C LEU A 432 -25.66 14.48 8.23
N PRO A 433 -26.61 14.73 7.31
CA PRO A 433 -27.81 13.91 7.13
C PRO A 433 -27.53 12.61 6.36
N VAL A 434 -26.33 12.06 6.51
CA VAL A 434 -25.82 10.91 5.79
C VAL A 434 -24.92 10.05 6.69
N LYS A 435 -24.77 8.79 6.30
CA LYS A 435 -23.81 7.86 6.93
C LYS A 435 -22.59 7.69 6.03
N SER A 436 -21.48 7.33 6.66
CA SER A 436 -20.22 7.01 6.01
C SER A 436 -19.67 5.71 6.57
N VAL A 437 -18.95 4.96 5.74
CA VAL A 437 -18.28 3.74 6.20
C VAL A 437 -17.11 4.07 7.15
N GLY A 438 -16.91 3.21 8.13
CA GLY A 438 -15.82 3.22 9.10
C GLY A 438 -15.40 1.79 9.46
N VAL A 439 -14.34 1.69 10.27
CA VAL A 439 -13.83 0.42 10.81
C VAL A 439 -13.50 0.61 12.28
N GLN A 440 -14.15 -0.18 13.14
CA GLN A 440 -13.88 -0.21 14.57
C GLN A 440 -13.79 -1.67 15.03
N GLY A 441 -12.66 -2.05 15.61
CA GLY A 441 -12.32 -3.47 15.80
C GLY A 441 -12.20 -4.17 14.43
N ASP A 442 -12.78 -5.35 14.31
CA ASP A 442 -12.70 -6.18 13.09
C ASP A 442 -13.88 -5.97 12.11
N GLY A 443 -14.84 -5.10 12.46
CA GLY A 443 -16.08 -4.91 11.71
C GLY A 443 -16.18 -3.57 10.96
N ARG A 444 -16.78 -3.60 9.77
CA ARG A 444 -17.24 -2.39 9.07
C ARG A 444 -18.45 -1.79 9.78
N THR A 445 -18.51 -0.46 9.86
CA THR A 445 -19.63 0.29 10.46
C THR A 445 -20.14 1.35 9.50
N TYR A 446 -21.44 1.66 9.52
CA TYR A 446 -22.04 2.78 8.78
C TYR A 446 -22.68 3.75 9.76
N ARG A 447 -22.06 4.91 9.96
CA ARG A 447 -22.39 5.87 11.02
C ARG A 447 -22.27 7.31 10.53
N HIS A 448 -22.80 8.26 11.29
CA HIS A 448 -22.87 9.66 10.86
C HIS A 448 -21.48 10.32 10.81
N ALA A 449 -21.44 11.46 10.13
CA ALA A 449 -20.30 12.38 10.16
C ALA A 449 -20.72 13.68 10.87
N LEU A 450 -19.80 14.26 11.64
CA LEU A 450 -19.98 15.56 12.27
C LEU A 450 -19.21 16.62 11.47
N ALA A 451 -19.83 17.75 11.15
CA ALA A 451 -19.14 18.90 10.55
C ALA A 451 -18.93 19.99 11.59
N LEU A 452 -17.69 20.48 11.68
CA LEU A 452 -17.26 21.63 12.46
C LEU A 452 -17.27 22.89 11.57
N PHE A 453 -17.53 24.05 12.16
CA PHE A 453 -17.46 25.35 11.51
C PHE A 453 -16.53 26.29 12.28
N SER A 454 -15.73 27.04 11.55
CA SER A 454 -14.70 27.94 12.09
C SER A 454 -14.84 29.32 11.47
N GLU A 455 -14.48 30.37 12.21
CA GLU A 455 -14.37 31.73 11.66
C GLU A 455 -13.36 31.81 10.50
N GLN A 456 -12.37 30.90 10.50
CA GLN A 456 -11.42 30.70 9.41
C GLN A 456 -11.61 29.28 8.83
N PRO A 457 -12.49 29.10 7.82
CA PRO A 457 -12.93 27.78 7.33
C PRO A 457 -11.85 26.89 6.71
N CYS A 458 -10.72 27.47 6.28
CA CYS A 458 -9.62 26.75 5.63
C CYS A 458 -8.36 26.63 6.51
N VAL A 459 -8.41 27.06 7.78
CA VAL A 459 -7.29 26.95 8.71
C VAL A 459 -7.49 25.74 9.61
N LEU A 460 -6.63 24.73 9.44
CA LEU A 460 -6.65 23.51 10.24
C LEU A 460 -5.92 23.72 11.56
N THR A 461 -6.55 23.37 12.69
CA THR A 461 -5.99 23.59 14.03
C THR A 461 -5.77 22.28 14.78
N GLU A 462 -4.82 22.27 15.72
CA GLU A 462 -4.57 21.14 16.62
C GLU A 462 -5.82 20.69 17.39
N GLN A 463 -6.71 21.63 17.71
CA GLN A 463 -7.96 21.31 18.36
C GLN A 463 -8.89 20.48 17.46
N MET A 464 -9.02 20.83 16.17
CA MET A 464 -9.83 20.09 15.22
C MET A 464 -9.34 18.65 15.09
N TRP A 465 -8.03 18.43 14.99
CA TRP A 465 -7.42 17.10 14.93
C TRP A 465 -7.69 16.26 16.18
N ARG A 466 -7.60 16.88 17.36
CA ARG A 466 -7.98 16.21 18.63
C ARG A 466 -9.45 15.81 18.64
N LEU A 467 -10.35 16.70 18.24
CA LEU A 467 -11.79 16.40 18.18
C LEU A 467 -12.11 15.29 17.17
N ALA A 468 -11.43 15.27 16.02
CA ALA A 468 -11.58 14.22 15.02
C ALA A 468 -11.17 12.83 15.53
N THR A 469 -10.31 12.78 16.55
CA THR A 469 -9.94 11.54 17.24
C THR A 469 -10.89 11.25 18.41
N GLU A 470 -11.20 12.25 19.24
CA GLU A 470 -11.97 12.06 20.47
C GLU A 470 -13.44 11.71 20.23
N ILE A 471 -14.09 12.37 19.27
CA ILE A 471 -15.53 12.24 19.05
C ILE A 471 -15.90 10.80 18.62
N PRO A 472 -15.33 10.22 17.55
CA PRO A 472 -15.68 8.86 17.15
C PRO A 472 -15.28 7.77 18.18
N ASN A 473 -14.27 8.06 19.02
CA ASN A 473 -13.83 7.15 20.08
C ASN A 473 -14.79 7.15 21.29
N ARG A 474 -15.40 8.30 21.59
CA ARG A 474 -16.36 8.43 22.71
C ARG A 474 -17.79 8.16 22.27
N ARG A 475 -18.11 8.40 21.00
CA ARG A 475 -19.46 8.38 20.45
C ARG A 475 -19.53 7.42 19.29
N ARG A 476 -20.18 6.28 19.54
CA ARG A 476 -20.36 5.21 18.56
C ARG A 476 -21.33 5.57 17.45
N GLU A 477 -21.91 6.76 17.46
CA GLU A 477 -22.81 7.27 16.43
C GLU A 477 -22.05 7.95 15.28
N PHE A 478 -20.76 8.24 15.47
CA PHE A 478 -19.93 8.94 14.50
C PHE A 478 -18.77 8.09 14.01
N ASN A 479 -18.57 8.09 12.69
CA ASN A 479 -17.35 7.55 12.07
C ASN A 479 -16.36 8.65 11.73
N ARG A 480 -16.82 9.88 11.49
CA ARG A 480 -16.01 10.96 10.93
C ARG A 480 -16.30 12.31 11.54
N VAL A 481 -15.29 13.17 11.54
CA VAL A 481 -15.37 14.59 11.87
C VAL A 481 -14.72 15.38 10.74
N LEU A 482 -15.43 16.38 10.23
CA LEU A 482 -15.04 17.20 9.10
C LEU A 482 -14.97 18.68 9.49
N LEU A 483 -14.26 19.47 8.71
CA LEU A 483 -14.35 20.92 8.71
C LEU A 483 -15.15 21.38 7.48
N CYS A 484 -16.16 22.24 7.67
CA CYS A 484 -16.76 22.94 6.53
C CYS A 484 -15.82 24.05 6.07
N THR A 485 -15.33 23.96 4.84
CA THR A 485 -14.35 24.89 4.28
C THR A 485 -15.01 26.00 3.46
N SER A 486 -16.24 25.79 3.00
CA SER A 486 -16.99 26.76 2.20
C SER A 486 -17.85 27.72 3.03
N SER A 487 -17.98 27.51 4.34
CA SER A 487 -18.80 28.34 5.23
C SER A 487 -18.24 28.39 6.65
N SER A 488 -18.32 29.56 7.28
CA SER A 488 -17.92 29.77 8.68
C SER A 488 -18.99 29.41 9.71
N GLY A 489 -20.22 29.12 9.26
CA GLY A 489 -21.34 28.75 10.12
C GLY A 489 -22.31 27.77 9.47
N PRO A 490 -23.16 27.12 10.29
CA PRO A 490 -24.13 26.15 9.81
C PRO A 490 -25.19 26.84 8.95
N ARG A 491 -25.53 26.20 7.83
CA ARG A 491 -26.64 26.55 6.94
C ARG A 491 -27.57 25.34 6.81
N PRO A 492 -28.84 25.52 6.42
CA PRO A 492 -29.76 24.40 6.26
C PRO A 492 -29.25 23.38 5.25
N PHE A 493 -29.33 22.09 5.59
CA PHE A 493 -29.06 21.01 4.65
C PHE A 493 -30.36 20.52 4.02
N VAL A 494 -30.49 20.75 2.72
CA VAL A 494 -31.58 20.22 1.90
C VAL A 494 -31.09 18.97 1.20
N PHE A 495 -31.59 17.82 1.67
CA PHE A 495 -31.27 16.52 1.11
C PHE A 495 -31.97 16.30 -0.24
N THR A 496 -31.24 15.73 -1.20
CA THR A 496 -31.77 15.33 -2.50
C THR A 496 -31.50 13.84 -2.69
N PRO A 497 -32.54 12.99 -2.82
CA PRO A 497 -32.33 11.57 -3.11
C PRO A 497 -31.39 11.38 -4.30
N GLY A 498 -30.36 10.56 -4.14
CA GLY A 498 -29.28 10.45 -5.12
C GLY A 498 -28.78 9.02 -5.27
N ALA A 499 -28.87 8.49 -6.48
CA ALA A 499 -28.19 7.26 -6.92
C ALA A 499 -26.91 7.61 -7.69
N ILE A 500 -26.20 6.60 -8.21
CA ILE A 500 -25.17 6.83 -9.23
C ILE A 500 -25.87 7.14 -10.56
N THR A 501 -25.63 8.34 -11.08
CA THR A 501 -26.05 8.74 -12.44
C THR A 501 -24.88 9.32 -13.20
N ARG A 502 -25.02 9.45 -14.53
CA ARG A 502 -23.99 10.06 -15.37
C ARG A 502 -23.69 11.49 -14.93
N GLU A 503 -24.72 12.28 -14.66
CA GLU A 503 -24.61 13.68 -14.26
C GLU A 503 -23.84 13.84 -12.94
N ARG A 504 -24.13 12.99 -11.95
CA ARG A 504 -23.40 12.98 -10.67
C ARG A 504 -21.95 12.52 -10.84
N ALA A 505 -21.71 11.52 -11.68
CA ALA A 505 -20.35 11.06 -11.99
C ALA A 505 -19.54 12.13 -12.74
N ASP A 506 -20.15 12.82 -13.70
CA ASP A 506 -19.54 13.92 -14.45
C ASP A 506 -19.17 15.08 -13.51
N LEU A 507 -20.10 15.50 -12.63
CA LEU A 507 -19.83 16.54 -11.62
C LEU A 507 -18.68 16.17 -10.69
N LEU A 508 -18.65 14.91 -10.20
CA LEU A 508 -17.56 14.45 -9.35
C LEU A 508 -16.23 14.38 -10.10
N ARG A 509 -16.22 14.02 -11.39
CA ARG A 509 -15.01 14.06 -12.22
C ARG A 509 -14.42 15.46 -12.33
N GLU A 510 -15.26 16.48 -12.48
CA GLU A 510 -14.81 17.87 -12.49
C GLU A 510 -14.18 18.27 -11.14
N ALA A 511 -14.84 17.93 -10.03
CA ALA A 511 -14.30 18.22 -8.69
C ALA A 511 -12.96 17.49 -8.43
N ASP A 512 -12.88 16.19 -8.75
CA ASP A 512 -11.66 15.38 -8.60
C ASP A 512 -10.50 15.90 -9.48
N ALA A 513 -10.81 16.39 -10.68
CA ALA A 513 -9.82 17.01 -11.57
C ALA A 513 -9.24 18.31 -11.00
N ILE A 514 -10.09 19.18 -10.40
CA ILE A 514 -9.62 20.41 -9.73
C ILE A 514 -8.65 20.05 -8.61
N VAL A 515 -8.99 19.07 -7.76
CA VAL A 515 -8.11 18.63 -6.66
C VAL A 515 -6.78 18.13 -7.20
N THR A 516 -6.81 17.29 -8.24
CA THR A 516 -5.60 16.75 -8.88
C THR A 516 -4.70 17.85 -9.44
N GLU A 517 -5.27 18.84 -10.14
CA GLU A 517 -4.54 19.97 -10.69
C GLU A 517 -3.90 20.82 -9.59
N GLU A 518 -4.63 21.15 -8.53
CA GLU A 518 -4.11 21.92 -7.40
C GLU A 518 -2.98 21.20 -6.67
N MET A 519 -3.11 19.88 -6.45
CA MET A 519 -2.04 19.08 -5.85
C MET A 519 -0.77 19.07 -6.69
N ARG A 520 -0.90 18.97 -8.02
CA ARG A 520 0.26 19.02 -8.93
C ARG A 520 0.89 20.40 -8.94
N ARG A 521 0.07 21.45 -9.05
CA ARG A 521 0.52 22.87 -9.05
C ARG A 521 1.32 23.23 -7.80
N THR A 522 0.99 22.62 -6.66
CA THR A 522 1.58 22.92 -5.35
C THR A 522 2.63 21.91 -4.90
N GLY A 523 2.94 20.89 -5.71
CA GLY A 523 3.89 19.84 -5.37
C GLY A 523 3.42 18.86 -4.28
N LEU A 524 2.13 18.88 -3.92
CA LEU A 524 1.55 18.02 -2.88
C LEU A 524 1.13 16.64 -3.40
N TYR A 525 1.06 16.46 -4.72
CA TYR A 525 0.59 15.21 -5.32
C TYR A 525 1.40 13.99 -4.87
N GLU A 526 2.73 14.10 -4.77
CA GLU A 526 3.60 13.00 -4.33
C GLU A 526 3.69 12.88 -2.81
N ALA A 527 3.48 13.97 -2.08
CA ALA A 527 3.51 13.99 -0.62
C ALA A 527 2.30 13.29 0.00
N ILE A 528 1.13 13.43 -0.63
CA ILE A 528 -0.11 12.80 -0.19
C ILE A 528 -0.22 11.41 -0.82
N TRP A 529 -0.49 10.39 -0.02
CA TRP A 529 -0.56 9.01 -0.50
C TRP A 529 -1.80 8.75 -1.36
N GLN A 530 -2.96 9.27 -0.93
CA GLN A 530 -4.21 9.23 -1.69
C GLN A 530 -5.11 10.39 -1.28
N PHE A 531 -5.87 10.95 -2.23
CA PHE A 531 -6.83 12.03 -1.96
C PHE A 531 -8.19 11.73 -2.59
N PRO A 532 -9.06 10.89 -1.96
CA PRO A 532 -10.44 10.76 -2.41
C PRO A 532 -11.20 12.09 -2.40
N VAL A 533 -12.00 12.30 -3.44
CA VAL A 533 -13.01 13.36 -3.52
C VAL A 533 -14.36 12.69 -3.55
N VAL A 534 -15.27 13.08 -2.66
CA VAL A 534 -16.55 12.39 -2.44
C VAL A 534 -17.71 13.33 -2.68
N LEU A 535 -18.75 12.86 -3.37
CA LEU A 535 -19.98 13.61 -3.64
C LEU A 535 -21.11 13.17 -2.70
N LEU A 536 -21.70 14.13 -1.99
CA LEU A 536 -22.78 13.91 -1.03
C LEU A 536 -24.14 14.41 -1.56
N PRO A 537 -25.24 13.69 -1.29
CA PRO A 537 -26.59 14.00 -1.79
C PRO A 537 -27.33 15.09 -1.00
N PHE A 538 -26.67 16.19 -0.63
CA PHE A 538 -27.33 17.34 -0.01
C PHE A 538 -26.61 18.66 -0.31
N GLY A 539 -27.34 19.77 -0.27
CA GLY A 539 -26.85 21.13 -0.45
C GLY A 539 -27.68 22.15 0.32
N GLU A 540 -27.68 23.41 -0.12
CA GLU A 540 -28.52 24.48 0.46
C GLU A 540 -29.95 24.46 -0.09
N LYS A 541 -30.15 23.85 -1.26
CA LYS A 541 -31.43 23.77 -1.97
C LYS A 541 -31.62 22.39 -2.60
N LEU A 542 -32.84 22.10 -3.05
CA LEU A 542 -33.15 20.87 -3.77
C LEU A 542 -32.30 20.79 -5.06
N GLY A 543 -31.66 19.65 -5.27
CA GLY A 543 -30.69 19.43 -6.36
C GLY A 543 -29.25 19.84 -6.01
N GLY A 544 -29.04 20.58 -4.93
CA GLY A 544 -27.73 20.94 -4.42
C GLY A 544 -26.97 19.73 -3.86
N GLN A 545 -25.65 19.73 -4.03
CA GLN A 545 -24.75 18.67 -3.61
C GLN A 545 -23.55 19.24 -2.85
N SER A 546 -22.82 18.36 -2.15
CA SER A 546 -21.64 18.74 -1.38
C SER A 546 -20.45 17.87 -1.71
N ILE A 547 -19.24 18.42 -1.60
CA ILE A 547 -17.98 17.71 -1.80
C ILE A 547 -17.29 17.46 -0.45
N VAL A 548 -16.68 16.29 -0.29
CA VAL A 548 -15.70 16.04 0.78
C VAL A 548 -14.32 15.83 0.17
N LEU A 549 -13.35 16.57 0.70
CA LEU A 549 -11.92 16.46 0.45
C LEU A 549 -11.31 15.52 1.48
N ARG A 550 -10.69 14.42 1.03
CA ARG A 550 -10.21 13.35 1.91
C ARG A 550 -8.71 13.05 1.71
N PRO A 551 -7.76 13.96 1.97
CA PRO A 551 -6.35 13.61 1.85
C PRO A 551 -5.92 12.67 2.98
N VAL A 552 -5.18 11.62 2.62
CA VAL A 552 -4.63 10.65 3.58
C VAL A 552 -3.16 10.34 3.28
N GLU A 553 -2.40 10.15 4.35
CA GLU A 553 -1.03 9.64 4.33
C GLU A 553 -1.01 8.23 4.92
N SER A 554 -0.33 7.32 4.25
CA SER A 554 -0.16 5.96 4.71
C SER A 554 1.13 5.34 4.18
N GLN A 555 1.78 4.51 4.99
CA GLN A 555 2.91 3.69 4.56
C GLN A 555 2.46 2.30 4.09
N GLU A 556 1.35 1.77 4.60
CA GLU A 556 0.94 0.36 4.43
C GLU A 556 -0.56 0.14 4.12
N ALA A 557 -1.34 1.21 3.91
CA ALA A 557 -2.80 1.24 3.70
C ALA A 557 -3.68 0.62 4.83
N MET A 558 -3.09 -0.08 5.79
CA MET A 558 -3.75 -0.67 6.97
C MET A 558 -4.20 0.42 7.95
N THR A 559 -3.31 1.34 8.27
CA THR A 559 -3.59 2.58 9.01
C THR A 559 -3.33 3.78 8.09
N ALA A 560 -4.09 4.84 8.25
CA ALA A 560 -3.91 6.06 7.46
C ALA A 560 -4.19 7.29 8.31
N ARG A 561 -3.29 8.26 8.27
CA ARG A 561 -3.48 9.55 8.93
C ARG A 561 -4.17 10.51 7.96
N ALA A 562 -5.10 11.31 8.43
CA ALA A 562 -5.61 12.43 7.65
C ALA A 562 -4.45 13.43 7.39
N ALA A 563 -4.21 13.77 6.13
CA ALA A 563 -3.11 14.67 5.78
C ALA A 563 -3.52 16.13 6.03
N SER A 564 -2.56 16.97 6.40
CA SER A 564 -2.78 18.41 6.52
C SER A 564 -2.48 19.10 5.18
N LEU A 565 -3.19 20.18 4.87
CA LEU A 565 -2.90 21.03 3.72
C LEU A 565 -2.56 22.46 4.19
N PRO A 566 -1.69 23.19 3.47
CA PRO A 566 -1.55 24.62 3.67
C PRO A 566 -2.88 25.34 3.46
N ALA A 567 -3.19 26.32 4.31
CA ALA A 567 -4.48 27.02 4.29
C ALA A 567 -4.80 27.65 2.93
N GLU A 568 -3.80 28.28 2.29
CA GLU A 568 -3.95 28.90 0.97
C GLU A 568 -4.30 27.88 -0.13
N VAL A 569 -3.75 26.66 -0.05
CA VAL A 569 -4.04 25.59 -1.01
C VAL A 569 -5.47 25.10 -0.82
N LEU A 570 -5.89 24.88 0.44
CA LEU A 570 -7.24 24.47 0.76
C LEU A 570 -8.27 25.53 0.36
N GLU A 571 -8.00 26.80 0.62
CA GLU A 571 -8.86 27.92 0.25
C GLU A 571 -9.03 28.02 -1.28
N HIS A 572 -7.93 27.95 -2.03
CA HIS A 572 -7.98 28.00 -3.49
C HIS A 572 -8.75 26.80 -4.07
N MET A 573 -8.49 25.60 -3.55
CA MET A 573 -9.19 24.38 -3.96
C MET A 573 -10.69 24.47 -3.67
N THR A 574 -11.07 24.89 -2.45
CA THR A 574 -12.48 25.07 -2.06
C THR A 574 -13.18 26.10 -2.92
N LYS A 575 -12.54 27.25 -3.20
CA LYS A 575 -13.10 28.29 -4.07
C LYS A 575 -13.42 27.74 -5.47
N ARG A 576 -12.46 27.06 -6.10
CA ARG A 576 -12.64 26.50 -7.45
C ARG A 576 -13.73 25.43 -7.49
N ILE A 577 -13.84 24.60 -6.46
CA ILE A 577 -14.90 23.57 -6.38
C ILE A 577 -16.28 24.22 -6.19
N MET A 578 -16.38 25.28 -5.38
CA MET A 578 -17.62 26.04 -5.17
C MET A 578 -18.12 26.77 -6.44
N GLU A 579 -17.25 26.98 -7.44
CA GLU A 579 -17.64 27.54 -8.74
C GLU A 579 -18.32 26.49 -9.65
N LEU A 580 -18.26 25.19 -9.30
CA LEU A 580 -18.94 24.14 -10.06
C LEU A 580 -20.47 24.22 -9.88
N PRO A 581 -21.26 24.13 -10.97
CA PRO A 581 -22.71 24.20 -10.88
C PRO A 581 -23.27 23.03 -10.08
N GLY A 582 -24.02 23.35 -9.02
CA GLY A 582 -24.68 22.36 -8.17
C GLY A 582 -23.91 21.96 -6.91
N ILE A 583 -22.72 22.54 -6.65
CA ILE A 583 -22.02 22.37 -5.37
C ILE A 583 -22.34 23.55 -4.44
N ASP A 584 -22.91 23.23 -3.28
CA ASP A 584 -23.28 24.22 -2.27
C ASP A 584 -22.36 24.16 -1.03
N PHE A 585 -21.70 23.02 -0.77
CA PHE A 585 -20.73 22.91 0.32
C PHE A 585 -19.48 22.12 -0.06
N VAL A 586 -18.36 22.49 0.58
CA VAL A 586 -17.10 21.74 0.53
C VAL A 586 -16.63 21.48 1.95
N PHE A 587 -16.41 20.21 2.27
CA PHE A 587 -15.92 19.73 3.56
C PHE A 587 -14.51 19.15 3.42
N PHE A 588 -13.74 19.20 4.51
CA PHE A 588 -12.43 18.57 4.63
C PHE A 588 -12.47 17.52 5.73
N ASP A 589 -12.11 16.27 5.42
CA ASP A 589 -12.18 15.15 6.37
C ASP A 589 -10.93 15.04 7.24
N LEU A 590 -11.12 15.27 8.54
CA LEU A 590 -10.05 15.31 9.54
C LEU A 590 -9.75 13.94 10.16
N THR A 591 -10.50 12.90 9.80
CA THR A 591 -10.54 11.66 10.58
C THR A 591 -9.45 10.68 10.14
N SER A 592 -8.70 10.07 11.06
CA SER A 592 -7.75 9.01 10.68
C SER A 592 -8.43 7.63 10.54
N LYS A 593 -7.73 6.66 9.94
CA LYS A 593 -8.10 5.25 9.90
C LYS A 593 -7.25 4.48 10.92
N PRO A 594 -7.85 3.81 11.92
CA PRO A 594 -9.26 3.86 12.35
C PRO A 594 -9.62 5.19 13.06
N PRO A 595 -10.93 5.53 13.25
CA PRO A 595 -12.12 4.70 13.06
C PRO A 595 -12.84 4.88 11.72
N ALA A 596 -12.37 5.79 10.86
CA ALA A 596 -12.85 5.92 9.50
C ALA A 596 -12.15 4.91 8.57
N THR A 597 -12.61 4.81 7.33
CA THR A 597 -11.85 4.19 6.23
C THR A 597 -11.31 5.27 5.29
N ILE A 598 -10.58 4.86 4.25
CA ILE A 598 -10.06 5.80 3.24
C ILE A 598 -11.20 6.33 2.38
N GLU A 599 -11.98 5.44 1.76
CA GLU A 599 -13.17 5.78 0.96
C GLU A 599 -14.40 6.04 1.88
N TRP A 600 -15.48 6.60 1.32
CA TRP A 600 -16.72 6.96 2.05
C TRP A 600 -17.93 6.08 1.70
N GLU A 601 -17.91 5.57 0.46
CA GLU A 601 -18.81 4.65 -0.26
C GLU A 601 -20.20 5.13 -0.66
#